data_AF-A0A485MAP1-F1
#
_entry.id   AF-A0A485MAP1-F1
#
_cell.length_a   1.000
_cell.length_b   1.000
_cell.length_c   1.000
_cell.angle_alpha   90.00
_cell.angle_beta   90.00
_cell.angle_gamma   90.00
#
_symmetry.space_group_name_H-M   'P 1'
#
loop_
_entity.id
_entity.type
_entity.pdbx_description
1 polymer ?
#
loop_
_entity_poly.entity_id
_entity_poly.type
_entity_poly.pdbx_seq_one_letter_code
_entity_poly.pdbx_strand_id
1 'polypeptide(L)'
;MGSPVHRVSLGDTWSRQVNPDIERERNIQSFNVERLTNILDGRAENTALRRKVESIIHSDPKCSLKDNYFMTQNECYEAAIQRKFHIQTIAKCLGWSENSPEFFYAYRAVSGEVALTIHSIFLQALRSLGSEEQIAKWAPLCNNFQIITTYAQTELGHGTYLQGLETEATYDAATQEFVVHSPTMTATKWWPGDLGRSATHALVQAQLICSGARQGMHAFIVPIRSLEDHTPLPGITVGDIGPKMGFDCTDHGFLRLDHVRIPRDNMLSRFAQVLPDGTYLKLGKLQINYLSMVITRVNLLWGEVTPILQKACVIAIRYSVIRRQSCLRPSDPEAKVLDHQTQQQKLFPQLATAYAFHFLTSNLLEFFHSSYDAILNKDFSLLPEMAG
;
A
#
# COMPACT_ATOMS: atom_id res chain seq x y z
N MET A 1 4.86 -14.10 -38.83
CA MET A 1 3.50 -14.01 -38.25
C MET A 1 3.64 -13.38 -36.88
N GLY A 2 3.21 -12.13 -36.73
CA GLY A 2 3.41 -11.37 -35.49
C GLY A 2 2.60 -11.99 -34.35
N SER A 3 3.23 -12.15 -33.19
CA SER A 3 2.52 -12.51 -31.96
C SER A 3 1.40 -11.49 -31.73
N PRO A 4 0.14 -11.91 -31.49
CA PRO A 4 -0.93 -10.97 -31.23
C PRO A 4 -0.55 -10.20 -29.96
N VAL A 5 -0.31 -8.89 -30.10
CA VAL A 5 -0.17 -7.99 -28.95
C VAL A 5 -1.41 -8.19 -28.10
N HIS A 6 -1.25 -8.82 -26.92
CA HIS A 6 -2.36 -9.16 -26.04
C HIS A 6 -3.20 -7.90 -25.80
N ARG A 7 -4.42 -7.89 -26.34
CA ARG A 7 -5.37 -6.79 -26.18
C ARG A 7 -6.21 -7.07 -24.94
N VAL A 8 -6.21 -6.14 -24.00
CA VAL A 8 -7.29 -6.05 -23.03
C VAL A 8 -8.50 -5.48 -23.79
N SER A 9 -9.46 -6.33 -24.11
CA SER A 9 -10.71 -5.96 -24.78
C SER A 9 -11.80 -5.83 -23.72
N LEU A 10 -12.39 -4.64 -23.57
CA LEU A 10 -13.46 -4.36 -22.60
C LEU A 10 -14.85 -4.91 -23.02
N GLY A 11 -14.89 -5.86 -23.96
CA GLY A 11 -16.13 -6.47 -24.46
C GLY A 11 -16.93 -5.64 -25.46
N ASP A 12 -16.69 -4.32 -25.56
CA ASP A 12 -17.47 -3.41 -26.41
C ASP A 12 -17.09 -3.51 -27.90
N THR A 13 -18.06 -3.44 -28.81
CA THR A 13 -17.86 -3.60 -30.26
C THR A 13 -16.90 -2.56 -30.86
N TRP A 14 -16.88 -1.35 -30.31
CA TRP A 14 -15.98 -0.26 -30.70
C TRP A 14 -14.50 -0.51 -30.34
N SER A 15 -14.20 -1.38 -29.37
CA SER A 15 -12.81 -1.68 -28.98
C SER A 15 -12.11 -2.68 -29.91
N ARG A 16 -12.81 -3.24 -30.90
CA ARG A 16 -12.27 -4.26 -31.81
C ARG A 16 -11.40 -3.68 -32.93
N GLN A 17 -11.70 -2.46 -33.38
CA GLN A 17 -10.93 -1.76 -34.41
C GLN A 17 -9.89 -0.84 -33.78
N VAL A 18 -8.63 -0.99 -34.20
CA VAL A 18 -7.53 -0.13 -33.76
C VAL A 18 -7.56 1.13 -34.60
N ASN A 19 -7.36 2.29 -33.96
CA ASN A 19 -7.21 3.54 -34.70
C ASN A 19 -6.02 3.45 -35.69
N PRO A 20 -6.19 3.83 -36.97
CA PRO A 20 -5.14 3.71 -37.99
C PRO A 20 -3.84 4.48 -37.67
N ASP A 21 -3.89 5.57 -36.91
CA ASP A 21 -2.69 6.29 -36.46
C ASP A 21 -1.89 5.45 -35.45
N ILE A 22 -2.57 4.76 -34.51
CA ILE A 22 -1.91 3.84 -33.55
C ILE A 22 -1.35 2.61 -34.27
N GLU A 23 -2.09 2.05 -35.22
CA GLU A 23 -1.63 0.89 -35.99
C GLU A 23 -0.35 1.22 -36.78
N ARG A 24 -0.30 2.39 -37.42
CA ARG A 24 0.90 2.87 -38.12
C ARG A 24 2.11 2.98 -37.20
N GLU A 25 1.97 3.58 -36.02
CA GLU A 25 3.09 3.66 -35.06
C GLU A 25 3.58 2.28 -34.60
N ARG A 26 2.67 1.31 -34.43
CA ARG A 26 3.03 -0.06 -34.00
C ARG A 26 3.72 -0.88 -35.09
N ASN A 27 3.49 -0.55 -36.36
CA ASN A 27 4.13 -1.23 -37.49
C ASN A 27 5.59 -0.80 -37.68
N ILE A 28 5.99 0.34 -37.12
CA ILE A 28 7.39 0.78 -37.05
C ILE A 28 8.08 0.00 -35.94
N GLN A 29 8.40 -1.27 -36.19
CA GLN A 29 9.10 -2.11 -35.20
C GLN A 29 10.60 -1.83 -35.18
N SER A 30 11.07 -1.22 -34.10
CA SER A 30 12.50 -1.09 -33.77
C SER A 30 13.00 -2.20 -32.84
N PHE A 31 12.10 -2.85 -32.09
CA PHE A 31 12.41 -3.96 -31.18
C PHE A 31 11.20 -4.87 -30.94
N ASN A 32 11.42 -6.03 -30.31
CA ASN A 32 10.36 -6.99 -29.97
C ASN A 32 9.67 -6.61 -28.64
N VAL A 33 8.41 -6.19 -28.72
CA VAL A 33 7.59 -5.76 -27.57
C VAL A 33 7.33 -6.90 -26.57
N GLU A 34 7.15 -8.13 -27.05
CA GLU A 34 6.92 -9.28 -26.18
C GLU A 34 8.16 -9.59 -25.35
N ARG A 35 9.34 -9.55 -25.98
CA ARG A 35 10.61 -9.69 -25.27
C ARG A 35 10.79 -8.62 -24.20
N LEU A 36 10.47 -7.35 -24.52
CA LEU A 36 10.54 -6.27 -23.53
C LEU A 36 9.55 -6.48 -22.39
N THR A 37 8.32 -6.93 -22.69
CA THR A 37 7.31 -7.24 -21.66
C THR A 37 7.81 -8.32 -20.71
N ASN A 38 8.41 -9.39 -21.23
CA ASN A 38 9.00 -10.46 -20.43
C ASN A 38 10.15 -9.96 -19.55
N ILE A 39 10.95 -8.99 -20.02
CA ILE A 39 12.00 -8.35 -19.21
C ILE A 39 11.38 -7.55 -18.07
N LEU A 40 10.33 -6.76 -18.34
CA LEU A 40 9.67 -5.92 -17.32
C LEU A 40 8.90 -6.73 -16.27
N ASP A 41 8.37 -7.90 -16.63
CA ASP A 41 7.77 -8.82 -15.66
C ASP A 41 8.83 -9.77 -15.05
N GLY A 42 10.12 -9.58 -15.37
CA GLY A 42 11.26 -10.40 -14.95
C GLY A 42 11.45 -11.70 -15.75
N ARG A 43 10.36 -12.34 -16.19
CA ARG A 43 10.39 -13.53 -17.05
C ARG A 43 9.06 -13.78 -17.78
N ALA A 44 9.08 -14.69 -18.74
CA ALA A 44 7.90 -15.03 -19.56
C ALA A 44 6.77 -15.67 -18.74
N GLU A 45 7.10 -16.48 -17.72
CA GLU A 45 6.13 -17.14 -16.84
C GLU A 45 5.35 -16.10 -16.02
N ASN A 46 6.03 -15.07 -15.53
CA ASN A 46 5.39 -13.98 -14.78
C ASN A 46 4.48 -13.15 -15.69
N THR A 47 4.88 -12.93 -16.95
CA THR A 47 4.03 -12.28 -17.96
C THR A 47 2.76 -13.08 -18.23
N ALA A 48 2.89 -14.40 -18.40
CA ALA A 48 1.76 -15.29 -18.62
C ALA A 48 0.82 -15.31 -17.41
N LEU A 49 1.38 -15.38 -16.19
CA LEU A 49 0.61 -15.33 -14.95
C LEU A 49 -0.15 -14.01 -14.80
N ARG A 50 0.53 -12.87 -14.99
CA ARG A 50 -0.09 -11.54 -14.93
C ARG A 50 -1.25 -11.42 -15.90
N ARG A 51 -1.07 -11.81 -17.16
CA ARG A 51 -2.13 -11.79 -18.18
C ARG A 51 -3.31 -12.70 -17.82
N LYS A 52 -3.04 -13.88 -17.25
CA LYS A 52 -4.09 -14.79 -16.76
C LYS A 52 -4.92 -14.13 -15.67
N VAL A 53 -4.27 -13.52 -14.68
CA VAL A 53 -4.95 -12.83 -13.57
C VAL A 53 -5.73 -11.62 -14.08
N GLU A 54 -5.12 -10.76 -14.91
CA GLU A 54 -5.78 -9.61 -15.53
C GLU A 54 -7.04 -10.04 -16.30
N SER A 55 -6.97 -11.13 -17.08
CA SER A 55 -8.12 -11.66 -17.81
C SER A 55 -9.26 -12.09 -16.88
N ILE A 56 -8.96 -12.73 -15.75
CA ILE A 56 -9.96 -13.15 -14.76
C ILE A 56 -10.63 -11.91 -14.16
N ILE A 57 -9.82 -10.94 -13.73
CA ILE A 57 -10.31 -9.74 -13.03
C ILE A 57 -11.08 -8.81 -13.98
N HIS A 58 -10.61 -8.59 -15.21
CA HIS A 58 -11.28 -7.72 -16.18
C HIS A 58 -12.57 -8.31 -16.76
N SER A 59 -12.72 -9.64 -16.72
CA SER A 59 -13.97 -10.29 -17.17
C SER A 59 -15.05 -10.33 -16.09
N ASP A 60 -14.69 -10.03 -14.83
CA ASP A 60 -15.64 -10.03 -13.72
C ASP A 60 -16.32 -8.65 -13.57
N PRO A 61 -17.66 -8.55 -13.73
CA PRO A 61 -18.38 -7.29 -13.61
C PRO A 61 -18.21 -6.61 -12.24
N LYS A 62 -18.02 -7.38 -11.15
CA LYS A 62 -17.82 -6.81 -9.79
C LYS A 62 -16.46 -6.14 -9.62
N CYS A 63 -15.51 -6.44 -10.50
CA CYS A 63 -14.20 -5.80 -10.56
C CYS A 63 -14.17 -4.60 -11.52
N SER A 64 -15.29 -4.28 -12.19
CA SER A 64 -15.39 -3.13 -13.08
C SER A 64 -15.15 -1.81 -12.34
N LEU A 65 -14.46 -0.90 -13.01
CA LEU A 65 -14.21 0.49 -12.55
C LEU A 65 -14.92 1.54 -13.41
N LYS A 66 -15.73 1.12 -14.40
CA LYS A 66 -16.30 2.03 -15.41
C LYS A 66 -17.11 3.17 -14.77
N ASP A 67 -17.80 2.89 -13.68
CA ASP A 67 -18.72 3.82 -13.03
C ASP A 67 -18.11 4.57 -11.83
N ASN A 68 -16.84 4.33 -11.49
CA ASN A 68 -16.20 4.93 -10.31
C ASN A 68 -16.29 6.47 -10.30
N TYR A 69 -16.19 7.12 -11.46
CA TYR A 69 -16.24 8.59 -11.55
C TYR A 69 -17.64 9.20 -11.34
N PHE A 70 -18.68 8.36 -11.27
CA PHE A 70 -20.07 8.80 -11.05
C PHE A 70 -20.55 8.51 -9.62
N MET A 71 -19.71 7.87 -8.81
CA MET A 71 -20.02 7.49 -7.44
C MET A 71 -19.72 8.63 -6.47
N THR A 72 -20.55 8.71 -5.41
CA THR A 72 -20.23 9.47 -4.20
C THR A 72 -19.09 8.80 -3.42
N GLN A 73 -18.49 9.52 -2.47
CA GLN A 73 -17.42 8.98 -1.62
C GLN A 73 -17.85 7.69 -0.88
N ASN A 74 -19.08 7.65 -0.36
CA ASN A 74 -19.58 6.47 0.34
C ASN A 74 -19.75 5.27 -0.60
N GLU A 75 -20.27 5.50 -1.81
CA GLU A 75 -20.40 4.46 -2.82
C GLU A 75 -19.03 3.93 -3.26
N CYS A 76 -18.03 4.81 -3.44
CA CYS A 76 -16.64 4.40 -3.72
C CYS A 76 -16.07 3.51 -2.61
N TYR A 77 -16.26 3.89 -1.34
CA TYR A 77 -15.80 3.11 -0.19
C TYR A 77 -16.49 1.72 -0.12
N GLU A 78 -17.82 1.69 -0.24
CA GLU A 78 -18.59 0.43 -0.22
C GLU A 78 -18.18 -0.49 -1.38
N ALA A 79 -18.05 0.06 -2.59
CA ALA A 79 -17.60 -0.69 -3.76
C ALA A 79 -16.18 -1.24 -3.56
N ALA A 80 -15.28 -0.47 -2.94
CA ALA A 80 -13.91 -0.89 -2.67
C ALA A 80 -13.81 -2.01 -1.62
N ILE A 81 -14.66 -1.98 -0.58
CA ILE A 81 -14.80 -3.08 0.40
C ILE A 81 -15.33 -4.34 -0.27
N GLN A 82 -16.42 -4.23 -1.05
CA GLN A 82 -16.99 -5.36 -1.78
C GLN A 82 -15.96 -5.97 -2.74
N ARG A 83 -15.23 -5.14 -3.48
CA ARG A 83 -14.19 -5.57 -4.42
C ARG A 83 -13.05 -6.29 -3.72
N LYS A 84 -12.59 -5.79 -2.55
CA LYS A 84 -11.57 -6.43 -1.72
C LYS A 84 -11.96 -7.88 -1.38
N PHE A 85 -13.15 -8.09 -0.81
CA PHE A 85 -13.60 -9.43 -0.41
C PHE A 85 -13.97 -10.32 -1.59
N HIS A 86 -14.44 -9.74 -2.69
CA HIS A 86 -14.68 -10.48 -3.93
C HIS A 86 -13.37 -11.04 -4.51
N ILE A 87 -12.30 -10.24 -4.55
CA ILE A 87 -10.96 -10.71 -4.95
C ILE A 87 -10.44 -11.79 -4.00
N GLN A 88 -10.65 -11.66 -2.69
CA GLN A 88 -10.32 -12.73 -1.72
C GLN A 88 -11.07 -14.03 -2.00
N THR A 89 -12.34 -13.94 -2.40
CA THR A 89 -13.15 -15.11 -2.77
C THR A 89 -12.60 -15.79 -4.02
N ILE A 90 -12.27 -15.01 -5.06
CA ILE A 90 -11.61 -15.51 -6.27
C ILE A 90 -10.29 -16.21 -5.92
N ALA A 91 -9.46 -15.58 -5.11
CA ALA A 91 -8.18 -16.11 -4.67
C ALA A 91 -8.34 -17.47 -3.97
N LYS A 92 -9.31 -17.59 -3.05
CA LYS A 92 -9.61 -18.84 -2.35
C LYS A 92 -10.10 -19.94 -3.31
N CYS A 93 -10.99 -19.61 -4.24
CA CYS A 93 -11.49 -20.56 -5.23
C CYS A 93 -10.40 -21.07 -6.18
N LEU A 94 -9.42 -20.22 -6.50
CA LEU A 94 -8.31 -20.53 -7.40
C LEU A 94 -7.06 -21.02 -6.68
N GLY A 95 -7.08 -21.10 -5.35
CA GLY A 95 -5.96 -21.58 -4.53
C GLY A 95 -4.76 -20.64 -4.51
N TRP A 96 -4.95 -19.33 -4.64
CA TRP A 96 -3.84 -18.37 -4.53
C TRP A 96 -3.34 -18.33 -3.09
N SER A 97 -2.02 -18.46 -2.91
CA SER A 97 -1.42 -18.30 -1.59
C SER A 97 -1.43 -16.85 -1.13
N GLU A 98 -1.32 -16.66 0.18
CA GLU A 98 -1.13 -15.32 0.77
C GLU A 98 0.17 -14.69 0.26
N ASN A 99 0.12 -13.40 -0.05
CA ASN A 99 1.25 -12.64 -0.62
C ASN A 99 1.75 -13.17 -1.99
N SER A 100 0.94 -13.96 -2.69
CA SER A 100 1.26 -14.42 -4.04
C SER A 100 1.29 -13.25 -5.05
N PRO A 101 2.07 -13.37 -6.15
CA PRO A 101 2.06 -12.40 -7.24
C PRO A 101 0.66 -12.14 -7.83
N GLU A 102 -0.24 -13.11 -7.75
CA GLU A 102 -1.61 -13.01 -8.21
C GLU A 102 -2.39 -11.90 -7.50
N PHE A 103 -2.24 -11.75 -6.19
CA PHE A 103 -2.87 -10.64 -5.45
C PHE A 103 -2.34 -9.28 -5.92
N PHE A 104 -1.04 -9.19 -6.20
CA PHE A 104 -0.43 -7.97 -6.72
C PHE A 104 -0.96 -7.64 -8.12
N TYR A 105 -1.06 -8.62 -9.01
CA TYR A 105 -1.62 -8.42 -10.35
C TYR A 105 -3.10 -8.09 -10.32
N ALA A 106 -3.88 -8.70 -9.42
CA ALA A 106 -5.29 -8.39 -9.24
C ALA A 106 -5.48 -6.94 -8.74
N TYR A 107 -4.70 -6.53 -7.74
CA TYR A 107 -4.68 -5.15 -7.24
C TYR A 107 -4.36 -4.14 -8.36
N ARG A 108 -3.33 -4.41 -9.17
CA ARG A 108 -2.97 -3.57 -10.32
C ARG A 108 -4.08 -3.53 -11.37
N ALA A 109 -4.74 -4.66 -11.64
CA ALA A 109 -5.81 -4.79 -12.63
C ALA A 109 -7.04 -3.94 -12.27
N VAL A 110 -7.30 -3.74 -10.98
CA VAL A 110 -8.34 -2.83 -10.46
C VAL A 110 -7.80 -1.45 -10.08
N SER A 111 -6.61 -1.08 -10.56
CA SER A 111 -5.99 0.24 -10.35
C SER A 111 -5.90 0.70 -8.89
N GLY A 112 -5.74 -0.23 -7.96
CA GLY A 112 -5.64 0.09 -6.54
C GLY A 112 -6.95 0.50 -5.88
N GLU A 113 -8.08 0.39 -6.59
CA GLU A 113 -9.40 0.75 -6.07
C GLU A 113 -9.96 -0.36 -5.16
N VAL A 114 -9.28 -0.63 -4.04
CA VAL A 114 -9.71 -1.58 -3.01
C VAL A 114 -9.50 -0.96 -1.64
N ALA A 115 -10.37 -1.29 -0.69
CA ALA A 115 -10.21 -0.89 0.69
C ALA A 115 -9.28 -1.86 1.44
N LEU A 116 -8.97 -1.57 2.71
CA LEU A 116 -8.17 -2.42 3.58
C LEU A 116 -6.75 -2.62 3.04
N THR A 117 -6.13 -1.55 2.54
CA THR A 117 -4.75 -1.56 2.07
C THR A 117 -3.78 -1.44 3.23
N ILE A 118 -4.13 -0.68 4.27
CA ILE A 118 -3.30 -0.48 5.47
C ILE A 118 -3.27 -1.75 6.34
N HIS A 119 -4.27 -2.62 6.21
CA HIS A 119 -4.23 -3.97 6.77
C HIS A 119 -2.95 -4.74 6.39
N SER A 120 -2.46 -4.56 5.16
CA SER A 120 -1.21 -5.20 4.73
C SER A 120 0.03 -4.58 5.39
N ILE A 121 0.01 -3.27 5.65
CA ILE A 121 1.07 -2.54 6.38
C ILE A 121 1.12 -2.99 7.84
N PHE A 122 -0.04 -3.21 8.48
CA PHE A 122 -0.09 -3.83 9.80
C PHE A 122 0.57 -5.22 9.81
N LEU A 123 0.22 -6.09 8.86
CA LEU A 123 0.79 -7.44 8.77
C LEU A 123 2.31 -7.41 8.57
N GLN A 124 2.80 -6.49 7.75
CA GLN A 124 4.24 -6.26 7.59
C GLN A 124 4.88 -5.82 8.90
N ALA A 125 4.31 -4.82 9.59
CA ALA A 125 4.82 -4.36 10.88
C ALA A 125 4.80 -5.46 11.95
N LEU A 126 3.76 -6.30 11.99
CA LEU A 126 3.67 -7.47 12.87
C LEU A 126 4.79 -8.46 12.59
N ARG A 127 5.03 -8.81 11.31
CA ARG A 127 6.11 -9.73 10.92
C ARG A 127 7.50 -9.18 11.26
N SER A 128 7.68 -7.87 11.14
CA SER A 128 8.98 -7.23 11.35
C SER A 128 9.29 -6.89 12.80
N LEU A 129 8.29 -6.54 13.61
CA LEU A 129 8.49 -6.05 14.98
C LEU A 129 7.91 -6.98 16.04
N GLY A 130 6.99 -7.88 15.67
CA GLY A 130 6.39 -8.85 16.58
C GLY A 130 7.30 -10.05 16.85
N SER A 131 7.20 -10.61 18.06
CA SER A 131 7.81 -11.91 18.38
C SER A 131 7.12 -13.04 17.61
N GLU A 132 7.72 -14.22 17.58
CA GLU A 132 7.13 -15.39 16.91
C GLU A 132 5.79 -15.78 17.55
N GLU A 133 5.65 -15.64 18.86
CA GLU A 133 4.39 -15.88 19.58
C GLU A 133 3.32 -14.86 19.17
N GLN A 134 3.69 -13.59 19.02
CA GLN A 134 2.78 -12.54 18.57
C GLN A 134 2.34 -12.76 17.12
N ILE A 135 3.26 -13.17 16.24
CA ILE A 135 2.94 -13.49 14.84
C ILE A 135 1.98 -14.69 14.80
N ALA A 136 2.26 -15.76 15.55
CA ALA A 136 1.41 -16.95 15.62
C ALA A 136 0.02 -16.64 16.18
N LYS A 137 -0.10 -15.69 17.11
CA LYS A 137 -1.38 -15.22 17.67
C LYS A 137 -2.18 -14.37 16.68
N TRP A 138 -1.57 -13.34 16.11
CA TRP A 138 -2.30 -12.26 15.41
C TRP A 138 -2.39 -12.45 13.90
N ALA A 139 -1.37 -13.02 13.25
CA ALA A 139 -1.34 -13.14 11.79
C ALA A 139 -2.49 -14.03 11.24
N PRO A 140 -2.81 -15.19 11.84
CA PRO A 140 -3.93 -16.01 11.37
C PRO A 140 -5.28 -15.28 11.46
N LEU A 141 -5.48 -14.46 12.50
CA LEU A 141 -6.71 -13.67 12.67
C LEU A 141 -6.83 -12.59 11.57
N CYS A 142 -5.73 -11.92 11.26
CA CYS A 142 -5.66 -10.91 10.19
C CYS A 142 -5.91 -11.54 8.82
N ASN A 143 -5.18 -12.61 8.51
CA ASN A 143 -5.26 -13.29 7.22
C ASN A 143 -6.66 -13.82 6.90
N ASN A 144 -7.38 -14.28 7.92
CA ASN A 144 -8.75 -14.74 7.79
C ASN A 144 -9.79 -13.61 7.94
N PHE A 145 -9.35 -12.35 8.04
CA PHE A 145 -10.20 -11.18 8.30
C PHE A 145 -11.12 -11.33 9.52
N GLN A 146 -10.71 -12.12 10.51
CA GLN A 146 -11.37 -12.19 11.82
C GLN A 146 -11.12 -10.92 12.63
N ILE A 147 -10.02 -10.22 12.34
CA ILE A 147 -9.77 -8.85 12.75
C ILE A 147 -9.38 -8.02 11.53
N ILE A 148 -9.91 -6.80 11.46
CA ILE A 148 -9.50 -5.78 10.50
C ILE A 148 -8.57 -4.82 11.22
N THR A 149 -7.42 -4.54 10.62
CA THR A 149 -6.32 -3.84 11.28
C THR A 149 -5.85 -2.62 10.49
N THR A 150 -5.32 -1.63 11.20
CA THR A 150 -4.69 -0.43 10.62
C THR A 150 -3.37 -0.11 11.33
N TYR A 151 -2.59 0.82 10.77
CA TYR A 151 -1.33 1.33 11.29
C TYR A 151 -1.48 2.79 11.74
N ALA A 152 -1.53 3.02 13.05
CA ALA A 152 -1.84 4.32 13.66
C ALA A 152 -0.60 5.00 14.24
N GLN A 153 0.14 5.72 13.38
CA GLN A 153 1.36 6.44 13.78
C GLN A 153 1.13 7.95 13.89
N THR A 154 0.80 8.59 12.77
CA THR A 154 0.65 10.04 12.64
C THR A 154 -0.41 10.57 13.60
N GLU A 155 -0.10 11.71 14.20
CA GLU A 155 -0.97 12.49 15.06
C GLU A 155 -1.33 13.82 14.40
N LEU A 156 -2.38 14.46 14.89
CA LEU A 156 -2.81 15.78 14.43
C LEU A 156 -1.67 16.81 14.54
N GLY A 157 -0.87 16.75 15.61
CA GLY A 157 0.29 17.63 15.81
C GLY A 157 1.60 17.14 15.20
N HIS A 158 1.73 15.85 14.89
CA HIS A 158 3.02 15.23 14.58
C HIS A 158 2.92 14.15 13.49
N GLY A 159 3.61 14.39 12.36
CA GLY A 159 3.80 13.39 11.30
C GLY A 159 5.27 13.08 11.05
N THR A 160 6.06 14.09 10.72
CA THR A 160 7.50 13.92 10.40
C THR A 160 8.35 13.70 11.66
N TYR A 161 8.09 14.47 12.73
CA TYR A 161 8.88 14.41 13.96
C TYR A 161 8.32 13.34 14.92
N LEU A 162 8.64 12.07 14.63
CA LEU A 162 8.11 10.91 15.39
C LEU A 162 8.56 10.86 16.85
N GLN A 163 9.70 11.48 17.19
CA GLN A 163 10.10 11.63 18.59
C GLN A 163 9.17 12.56 19.38
N GLY A 164 8.43 13.43 18.69
CA GLY A 164 7.47 14.36 19.27
C GLY A 164 6.07 13.78 19.46
N LEU A 165 5.81 12.53 19.06
CA LEU A 165 4.50 11.90 19.29
C LEU A 165 4.11 12.03 20.76
N GLU A 166 2.86 12.41 20.98
CA GLU A 166 2.29 12.77 22.29
C GLU A 166 1.47 11.62 22.89
N THR A 167 0.98 10.67 22.08
CA THR A 167 0.30 9.48 22.62
C THR A 167 1.27 8.71 23.52
N GLU A 168 0.83 8.39 24.74
CA GLU A 168 1.63 7.69 25.74
C GLU A 168 1.10 6.26 25.94
N ALA A 169 2.00 5.33 26.25
CA ALA A 169 1.70 3.98 26.70
C ALA A 169 2.47 3.70 27.99
N THR A 170 1.80 3.86 29.13
CA THR A 170 2.40 3.75 30.46
C THR A 170 2.21 2.34 31.01
N TYR A 171 3.30 1.68 31.38
CA TYR A 171 3.24 0.32 31.94
C TYR A 171 2.79 0.33 33.40
N ASP A 172 1.78 -0.48 33.70
CA ASP A 172 1.25 -0.75 35.03
C ASP A 172 1.69 -2.16 35.47
N ALA A 173 2.70 -2.23 36.32
CA ALA A 173 3.25 -3.51 36.78
C ALA A 173 2.28 -4.30 37.69
N ALA A 174 1.33 -3.62 38.35
CA ALA A 174 0.39 -4.29 39.24
C ALA A 174 -0.61 -5.15 38.46
N THR A 175 -1.03 -4.69 37.29
CA THR A 175 -1.97 -5.42 36.41
C THR A 175 -1.30 -6.08 35.21
N GLN A 176 -0.02 -5.80 34.96
CA GLN A 176 0.72 -6.22 33.76
C GLN A 176 0.04 -5.76 32.47
N GLU A 177 -0.32 -4.48 32.44
CA GLU A 177 -0.99 -3.83 31.32
C GLU A 177 -0.26 -2.56 30.90
N PHE A 178 -0.53 -2.10 29.70
CA PHE A 178 -0.24 -0.73 29.29
C PHE A 178 -1.51 0.11 29.33
N VAL A 179 -1.41 1.30 29.89
CA VAL A 179 -2.44 2.35 29.83
C VAL A 179 -2.07 3.27 28.67
N VAL A 180 -2.84 3.19 27.57
CA VAL A 180 -2.63 3.99 26.36
C VAL A 180 -3.53 5.22 26.37
N HIS A 181 -2.95 6.40 26.22
CA HIS A 181 -3.68 7.66 26.35
C HIS A 181 -3.21 8.73 25.35
N SER A 182 -4.18 9.49 24.82
CA SER A 182 -3.99 10.70 24.03
C SER A 182 -4.21 11.93 24.94
N PRO A 183 -3.15 12.51 25.53
CA PRO A 183 -3.27 13.55 26.58
C PRO A 183 -3.84 14.87 26.09
N THR A 184 -3.65 15.19 24.81
CA THR A 184 -4.04 16.46 24.19
C THR A 184 -4.89 16.20 22.95
N MET A 185 -5.51 17.26 22.42
CA MET A 185 -6.17 17.17 21.12
C MET A 185 -5.16 16.87 20.00
N THR A 186 -3.96 17.44 20.08
CA THR A 186 -2.89 17.24 19.08
C THR A 186 -2.32 15.83 19.09
N ALA A 187 -2.44 15.10 20.21
CA ALA A 187 -2.11 13.68 20.33
C ALA A 187 -3.10 12.73 19.64
N THR A 188 -4.24 13.24 19.15
CA THR A 188 -5.20 12.42 18.41
C THR A 188 -4.51 11.84 17.18
N LYS A 189 -4.53 10.52 17.03
CA LYS A 189 -4.06 9.88 15.78
C LYS A 189 -4.87 10.41 14.62
N TRP A 190 -4.22 10.74 13.52
CA TRP A 190 -4.85 11.42 12.39
C TRP A 190 -4.18 11.00 11.08
N TRP A 191 -4.97 10.65 10.07
CA TRP A 191 -4.58 10.04 8.77
C TRP A 191 -4.51 8.51 8.63
N PRO A 192 -4.47 7.65 9.66
CA PRO A 192 -4.42 6.21 9.40
C PRO A 192 -5.58 5.76 8.48
N GLY A 193 -5.25 5.18 7.33
CA GLY A 193 -6.24 4.60 6.42
C GLY A 193 -6.91 3.39 7.06
N ASP A 194 -8.14 3.09 6.65
CA ASP A 194 -8.99 2.03 7.22
C ASP A 194 -9.40 2.26 8.69
N LEU A 195 -9.00 3.35 9.34
CA LEU A 195 -9.27 3.59 10.77
C LEU A 195 -10.68 4.12 11.04
N GLY A 196 -11.18 4.99 10.16
CA GLY A 196 -12.36 5.81 10.47
C GLY A 196 -13.62 4.99 10.70
N ARG A 197 -13.76 3.90 9.94
CA ARG A 197 -14.95 3.04 9.88
C ARG A 197 -14.59 1.56 9.92
N SER A 198 -13.48 1.13 9.30
CA SER A 198 -13.25 -0.28 8.98
C SER A 198 -12.54 -1.07 10.07
N ALA A 199 -11.47 -0.52 10.65
CA ALA A 199 -10.57 -1.26 11.52
C ALA A 199 -11.21 -1.58 12.88
N THR A 200 -11.03 -2.84 13.31
CA THR A 200 -11.37 -3.34 14.64
C THR A 200 -10.22 -3.24 15.61
N HIS A 201 -8.98 -3.23 15.11
CA HIS A 201 -7.75 -3.12 15.88
C HIS A 201 -6.81 -2.13 15.20
N ALA A 202 -6.00 -1.41 15.98
CA ALA A 202 -4.99 -0.50 15.47
C ALA A 202 -3.61 -0.84 16.05
N LEU A 203 -2.56 -0.80 15.22
CA LEU A 203 -1.19 -0.77 15.70
C LEU A 203 -0.81 0.68 16.02
N VAL A 204 -0.97 1.07 17.28
CA VAL A 204 -0.74 2.42 17.77
C VAL A 204 0.74 2.62 18.06
N GLN A 205 1.37 3.61 17.43
CA GLN A 205 2.70 4.06 17.82
C GLN A 205 2.58 5.07 18.97
N ALA A 206 3.19 4.79 20.11
CA ALA A 206 3.10 5.62 21.31
C ALA A 206 4.45 5.70 22.03
N GLN A 207 4.64 6.76 22.83
CA GLN A 207 5.77 6.89 23.74
C GLN A 207 5.64 5.86 24.86
N LEU A 208 6.53 4.87 24.89
CA LEU A 208 6.58 3.90 25.97
C LEU A 208 7.09 4.60 27.24
N ILE A 209 6.33 4.48 28.32
CA ILE A 209 6.71 4.94 29.66
C ILE A 209 6.74 3.71 30.57
N CYS A 210 7.91 3.35 31.08
CA CYS A 210 8.06 2.28 32.06
C CYS A 210 9.21 2.58 33.00
N SER A 211 9.12 2.08 34.24
CA SER A 211 10.11 2.36 35.30
C SER A 211 10.41 3.85 35.48
N GLY A 212 9.38 4.70 35.34
CA GLY A 212 9.50 6.16 35.48
C GLY A 212 10.22 6.90 34.34
N ALA A 213 10.58 6.21 33.25
CA ALA A 213 11.33 6.79 32.14
C ALA A 213 10.62 6.62 30.79
N ARG A 214 10.77 7.62 29.92
CA ARG A 214 10.35 7.57 28.51
C ARG A 214 11.37 6.78 27.69
N GLN A 215 10.95 5.66 27.10
CA GLN A 215 11.79 4.76 26.31
C GLN A 215 11.70 5.00 24.79
N GLY A 216 10.91 5.98 24.37
CA GLY A 216 10.68 6.33 22.97
C GLY A 216 9.51 5.58 22.34
N MET A 217 9.32 5.81 21.04
CA MET A 217 8.19 5.29 20.26
C MET A 217 8.24 3.76 20.14
N HIS A 218 7.13 3.11 20.50
CA HIS A 218 6.89 1.67 20.36
C HIS A 218 5.50 1.39 19.81
N ALA A 219 5.31 0.17 19.29
CA ALA A 219 4.09 -0.25 18.61
C ALA A 219 3.23 -1.14 19.52
N PHE A 220 1.96 -0.80 19.67
CA PHE A 220 1.01 -1.48 20.55
C PHE A 220 -0.24 -1.88 19.77
N ILE A 221 -0.65 -3.14 19.86
CA ILE A 221 -1.91 -3.61 19.28
C ILE A 221 -3.05 -3.22 20.24
N VAL A 222 -3.93 -2.32 19.78
CA VAL A 222 -5.07 -1.82 20.56
C VAL A 222 -6.36 -2.28 19.87
N PRO A 223 -7.20 -3.10 20.52
CA PRO A 223 -8.58 -3.32 20.08
C PRO A 223 -9.33 -1.99 20.15
N ILE A 224 -9.97 -1.59 19.05
CA ILE A 224 -10.68 -0.31 18.95
C ILE A 224 -12.20 -0.45 18.77
N ARG A 225 -12.67 -1.61 18.32
CA ARG A 225 -14.10 -1.90 18.15
C ARG A 225 -14.42 -3.32 18.61
N SER A 226 -15.66 -3.51 19.05
CA SER A 226 -16.23 -4.82 19.34
C SER A 226 -16.24 -5.69 18.08
N LEU A 227 -15.91 -6.97 18.23
CA LEU A 227 -15.99 -7.94 17.12
C LEU A 227 -17.42 -8.46 16.90
N GLU A 228 -18.37 -8.11 17.79
CA GLU A 228 -19.76 -8.56 17.69
C GLU A 228 -20.63 -7.56 16.92
N ASP A 229 -20.53 -6.26 17.27
CA ASP A 229 -21.41 -5.21 16.75
C ASP A 229 -20.65 -4.01 16.16
N HIS A 230 -19.31 -4.08 16.12
CA HIS A 230 -18.42 -3.05 15.57
C HIS A 230 -18.48 -1.69 16.29
N THR A 231 -19.11 -1.62 17.46
CA THR A 231 -19.15 -0.40 18.27
C THR A 231 -17.77 -0.07 18.83
N PRO A 232 -17.38 1.22 18.95
CA PRO A 232 -16.14 1.60 19.62
C PRO A 232 -16.10 1.08 21.07
N LEU A 233 -14.97 0.51 21.49
CA LEU A 233 -14.81 0.01 22.86
C LEU A 233 -14.71 1.17 23.88
N PRO A 234 -14.91 0.92 25.20
CA PRO A 234 -14.79 1.95 26.21
C PRO A 234 -13.45 2.70 26.17
N GLY A 235 -13.49 4.02 26.32
CA GLY A 235 -12.30 4.89 26.26
C GLY A 235 -11.84 5.22 24.83
N ILE A 236 -12.61 4.84 23.80
CA ILE A 236 -12.21 5.01 22.40
C ILE A 236 -13.12 5.98 21.68
N THR A 237 -12.53 7.03 21.10
CA THR A 237 -13.22 7.93 20.17
C THR A 237 -12.56 7.78 18.79
N VAL A 238 -13.34 7.36 17.80
CA VAL A 238 -12.85 7.06 16.45
C VAL A 238 -13.86 7.55 15.40
N GLY A 239 -13.37 8.03 14.26
CA GLY A 239 -14.21 8.49 13.16
C GLY A 239 -13.40 8.83 11.90
N ASP A 240 -14.09 9.14 10.81
CA ASP A 240 -13.49 9.57 9.54
C ASP A 240 -13.07 11.05 9.58
N ILE A 241 -11.97 11.39 8.89
CA ILE A 241 -11.43 12.77 8.84
C ILE A 241 -12.04 13.63 7.74
N GLY A 242 -12.91 13.08 6.91
CA GLY A 242 -13.64 13.76 5.86
C GLY A 242 -13.07 13.57 4.44
N PRO A 243 -13.62 14.35 3.48
CA PRO A 243 -13.20 14.32 2.08
C PRO A 243 -11.73 14.71 1.90
N LYS A 244 -11.10 14.16 0.86
CA LYS A 244 -9.68 14.32 0.54
C LYS A 244 -9.51 14.70 -0.93
N MET A 245 -8.28 14.99 -1.35
CA MET A 245 -7.97 15.21 -2.77
C MET A 245 -8.16 13.95 -3.64
N GLY A 246 -8.09 12.77 -3.02
CA GLY A 246 -8.31 11.46 -3.63
C GLY A 246 -8.39 10.40 -2.53
N PHE A 247 -8.21 9.12 -2.87
CA PHE A 247 -8.41 7.99 -1.95
C PHE A 247 -9.83 7.94 -1.36
N ASP A 248 -10.84 8.21 -2.19
CA ASP A 248 -12.25 8.14 -1.80
C ASP A 248 -12.69 6.71 -1.44
N CYS A 249 -11.96 5.71 -1.92
CA CYS A 249 -12.14 4.30 -1.60
C CYS A 249 -11.62 3.88 -0.22
N THR A 250 -11.06 4.79 0.58
CA THR A 250 -10.47 4.48 1.90
C THR A 250 -10.89 5.46 2.99
N ASP A 251 -11.35 4.91 4.12
CA ASP A 251 -11.76 5.67 5.31
C ASP A 251 -10.55 6.04 6.18
N HIS A 252 -9.96 7.19 5.88
CA HIS A 252 -8.88 7.74 6.71
C HIS A 252 -9.48 8.28 8.00
N GLY A 253 -8.94 7.86 9.14
CA GLY A 253 -9.56 8.11 10.43
C GLY A 253 -8.76 8.98 11.38
N PHE A 254 -9.44 9.37 12.44
CA PHE A 254 -8.85 9.82 13.68
C PHE A 254 -9.11 8.81 14.80
N LEU A 255 -8.21 8.75 15.78
CA LEU A 255 -8.36 7.90 16.97
C LEU A 255 -7.82 8.64 18.20
N ARG A 256 -8.67 8.75 19.22
CA ARG A 256 -8.32 9.28 20.54
C ARG A 256 -8.58 8.22 21.59
N LEU A 257 -7.59 8.03 22.47
CA LEU A 257 -7.57 6.99 23.49
C LEU A 257 -7.63 7.64 24.87
N ASP A 258 -8.61 7.24 25.68
CA ASP A 258 -8.77 7.68 27.06
C ASP A 258 -8.45 6.54 28.01
N HIS A 259 -7.21 6.52 28.52
CA HIS A 259 -6.70 5.55 29.49
C HIS A 259 -7.05 4.08 29.15
N VAL A 260 -6.94 3.72 27.87
CA VAL A 260 -7.30 2.39 27.36
C VAL A 260 -6.27 1.37 27.85
N ARG A 261 -6.73 0.34 28.56
CA ARG A 261 -5.87 -0.73 29.08
C ARG A 261 -5.73 -1.85 28.07
N ILE A 262 -4.50 -2.25 27.80
CA ILE A 262 -4.16 -3.41 26.96
C ILE A 262 -3.18 -4.34 27.69
N PRO A 263 -3.25 -5.66 27.48
CA PRO A 263 -2.28 -6.60 28.03
C PRO A 263 -0.82 -6.28 27.65
N ARG A 264 0.13 -6.62 28.51
CA ARG A 264 1.57 -6.46 28.25
C ARG A 264 2.02 -7.09 26.93
N ASP A 265 1.46 -8.23 26.55
CA ASP A 265 1.81 -8.96 25.31
C ASP A 265 1.30 -8.28 24.02
N ASN A 266 0.56 -7.18 24.12
CA ASN A 266 0.14 -6.38 22.97
C ASN A 266 1.21 -5.39 22.48
N MET A 267 2.30 -5.16 23.23
CA MET A 267 3.46 -4.41 22.76
C MET A 267 4.33 -5.30 21.86
N LEU A 268 4.57 -4.91 20.59
CA LEU A 268 5.41 -5.70 19.68
C LEU A 268 6.84 -5.80 20.20
N SER A 269 7.33 -7.04 20.39
CA SER A 269 8.46 -7.29 21.28
C SER A 269 9.68 -7.99 20.69
N ARG A 270 9.88 -7.97 19.36
CA ARG A 270 11.05 -8.62 18.73
C ARG A 270 12.38 -7.98 19.15
N PHE A 271 12.41 -6.65 19.26
CA PHE A 271 13.64 -5.89 19.52
C PHE A 271 13.60 -5.08 20.82
N ALA A 272 12.45 -4.98 21.48
CA ALA A 272 12.31 -4.31 22.77
C ALA A 272 11.23 -5.02 23.58
N GLN A 273 11.45 -5.22 24.87
CA GLN A 273 10.52 -5.95 25.74
C GLN A 273 10.39 -5.25 27.07
N VAL A 274 9.18 -5.26 27.64
CA VAL A 274 8.94 -4.92 29.05
C VAL A 274 8.65 -6.24 29.77
N LEU A 275 9.47 -6.57 30.77
CA LEU A 275 9.27 -7.73 31.64
C LEU A 275 8.09 -7.50 32.61
N PRO A 276 7.52 -8.56 33.23
CA PRO A 276 6.40 -8.42 34.15
C PRO A 276 6.63 -7.40 35.28
N ASP A 277 7.86 -7.30 35.77
CA ASP A 277 8.29 -6.37 36.83
C ASP A 277 8.46 -4.90 36.35
N GLY A 278 8.33 -4.65 35.05
CA GLY A 278 8.54 -3.34 34.44
C GLY A 278 9.96 -3.07 33.93
N THR A 279 10.86 -4.05 34.07
CA THR A 279 12.23 -3.96 33.52
C THR A 279 12.17 -3.87 31.99
N TYR A 280 12.79 -2.83 31.43
CA TYR A 280 12.88 -2.62 29.99
C TYR A 280 14.16 -3.22 29.41
N LEU A 281 13.99 -4.12 28.44
CA LEU A 281 15.06 -4.75 27.69
C LEU A 281 15.01 -4.29 26.23
N LYS A 282 16.17 -4.09 25.64
CA LYS A 282 16.29 -3.67 24.24
C LYS A 282 17.43 -4.38 23.54
N LEU A 283 17.16 -4.78 22.30
CA LEU A 283 18.12 -5.33 21.36
C LEU A 283 18.37 -4.33 20.22
N GLY A 284 19.63 -3.99 19.99
CA GLY A 284 20.02 -3.11 18.88
C GLY A 284 19.72 -1.62 19.11
N LYS A 285 19.59 -0.87 18.00
CA LYS A 285 19.44 0.61 18.03
C LYS A 285 17.96 1.04 18.00
N LEU A 286 17.66 2.26 18.47
CA LEU A 286 16.27 2.77 18.51
C LEU A 286 15.65 2.87 17.10
N GLN A 287 16.48 3.05 16.08
CA GLN A 287 16.06 3.19 14.69
C GLN A 287 15.33 1.95 14.15
N ILE A 288 15.47 0.79 14.80
CA ILE A 288 14.79 -0.44 14.40
C ILE A 288 13.27 -0.30 14.44
N ASN A 289 12.73 0.54 15.33
CA ASN A 289 11.27 0.77 15.40
C ASN A 289 10.72 1.44 14.13
N TYR A 290 11.57 2.03 13.28
CA TYR A 290 11.19 2.57 11.98
C TYR A 290 11.22 1.54 10.83
N LEU A 291 11.65 0.30 11.09
CA LEU A 291 11.85 -0.73 10.05
C LEU A 291 10.59 -0.97 9.21
N SER A 292 9.42 -0.99 9.84
CA SER A 292 8.12 -1.11 9.16
C SER A 292 7.89 -0.01 8.10
N MET A 293 8.34 1.21 8.37
CA MET A 293 8.21 2.33 7.43
C MET A 293 9.24 2.27 6.30
N VAL A 294 10.44 1.74 6.55
CA VAL A 294 11.42 1.51 5.49
C VAL A 294 10.92 0.45 4.50
N ILE A 295 10.38 -0.67 5.01
CA ILE A 295 9.72 -1.71 4.19
C ILE A 295 8.62 -1.09 3.32
N THR A 296 7.76 -0.29 3.96
CA THR A 296 6.62 0.35 3.27
C THR A 296 7.08 1.27 2.14
N ARG A 297 8.18 2.04 2.34
CA ARG A 297 8.72 2.94 1.31
C ARG A 297 9.19 2.19 0.07
N VAL A 298 9.93 1.09 0.24
CA VAL A 298 10.42 0.31 -0.90
C VAL A 298 9.25 -0.31 -1.67
N ASN A 299 8.27 -0.86 -0.94
CA ASN A 299 7.05 -1.41 -1.55
C ASN A 299 6.23 -0.34 -2.29
N LEU A 300 6.16 0.89 -1.77
CA LEU A 300 5.45 2.00 -2.40
C LEU A 300 6.04 2.37 -3.77
N LEU A 301 7.37 2.40 -3.89
CA LEU A 301 8.04 2.72 -5.15
C LEU A 301 7.73 1.69 -6.24
N TRP A 302 7.74 0.41 -5.86
CA TRP A 302 7.44 -0.71 -6.77
C TRP A 302 5.95 -0.82 -7.11
N GLY A 303 5.08 -0.75 -6.11
CA GLY A 303 3.66 -1.05 -6.24
C GLY A 303 2.77 0.11 -6.66
N GLU A 304 3.13 1.34 -6.29
CA GLU A 304 2.30 2.53 -6.53
C GLU A 304 2.96 3.50 -7.52
N VAL A 305 4.14 4.01 -7.18
CA VAL A 305 4.77 5.11 -7.92
C VAL A 305 5.09 4.72 -9.36
N THR A 306 5.79 3.59 -9.54
CA THR A 306 6.23 3.14 -10.87
C THR A 306 5.05 2.79 -11.78
N PRO A 307 4.05 1.99 -11.36
CA PRO A 307 2.90 1.67 -12.20
C PRO A 307 2.04 2.89 -12.57
N ILE A 308 1.87 3.85 -11.67
CA ILE A 308 1.10 5.08 -11.95
C ILE A 308 1.80 5.93 -13.01
N LEU A 309 3.12 6.14 -12.91
CA LEU A 309 3.88 6.86 -13.94
C LEU A 309 3.80 6.16 -15.30
N GLN A 310 3.95 4.83 -15.32
CA GLN A 310 3.81 4.04 -16.54
C GLN A 310 2.41 4.19 -17.17
N LYS A 311 1.34 4.12 -16.37
CA LYS A 311 -0.04 4.34 -16.83
C LYS A 311 -0.22 5.74 -17.42
N ALA A 312 0.27 6.78 -16.73
CA ALA A 312 0.20 8.15 -17.21
C ALA A 312 0.91 8.32 -18.57
N CYS A 313 2.13 7.79 -18.71
CA CYS A 313 2.88 7.79 -19.96
C CYS A 313 2.12 7.07 -21.10
N VAL A 314 1.57 5.89 -20.82
CA VAL A 314 0.80 5.11 -21.82
C VAL A 314 -0.41 5.89 -22.31
N ILE A 315 -1.17 6.52 -21.41
CA ILE A 315 -2.35 7.32 -21.75
C ILE A 315 -1.94 8.55 -22.58
N ALA A 316 -0.99 9.35 -22.06
CA ALA A 316 -0.59 10.60 -22.68
C ALA A 316 0.05 10.39 -24.06
N ILE A 317 0.92 9.39 -24.22
CA ILE A 317 1.57 9.09 -25.51
C ILE A 317 0.55 8.55 -26.52
N ARG A 318 -0.30 7.60 -26.13
CA ARG A 318 -1.33 7.07 -27.05
C ARG A 318 -2.30 8.16 -27.48
N TYR A 319 -2.76 9.00 -26.57
CA TYR A 319 -3.61 10.13 -26.93
C TYR A 319 -2.88 11.11 -27.85
N SER A 320 -1.58 11.35 -27.63
CA SER A 320 -0.79 12.25 -28.48
C SER A 320 -0.56 11.74 -29.90
N VAL A 321 -0.64 10.42 -30.13
CA VAL A 321 -0.61 9.83 -31.48
C VAL A 321 -1.93 10.04 -32.23
N ILE A 322 -3.05 10.03 -31.51
CA ILE A 322 -4.40 10.13 -32.10
C ILE A 322 -4.81 11.61 -32.27
N ARG A 323 -4.49 12.45 -31.28
CA ARG A 323 -4.88 13.86 -31.31
C ARG A 323 -4.10 14.57 -32.39
N ARG A 324 -4.83 15.12 -33.37
CA ARG A 324 -4.31 16.06 -34.35
C ARG A 324 -4.68 17.47 -33.93
N GLN A 325 -3.71 18.38 -33.99
CA GLN A 325 -3.93 19.79 -33.71
C GLN A 325 -2.81 20.61 -34.32
N SER A 326 -3.22 21.62 -35.10
CA SER A 326 -2.33 22.57 -35.77
C SER A 326 -1.46 21.91 -36.86
N CYS A 327 -0.92 22.74 -37.75
CA CYS A 327 -0.04 22.28 -38.83
C CYS A 327 1.42 22.57 -38.47
N LEU A 328 2.35 21.69 -38.90
CA LEU A 328 3.79 21.93 -38.75
C LEU A 328 4.30 22.93 -39.80
N ARG A 329 3.71 22.91 -41.00
CA ARG A 329 3.95 23.86 -42.08
C ARG A 329 2.60 24.36 -42.61
N PRO A 330 2.51 25.60 -43.15
CA PRO A 330 1.23 26.20 -43.54
C PRO A 330 0.36 25.39 -44.51
N SER A 331 0.97 24.55 -45.36
CA SER A 331 0.27 23.72 -46.35
C SER A 331 0.07 22.25 -45.92
N ASP A 332 0.56 21.85 -44.75
CA ASP A 332 0.39 20.48 -44.26
C ASP A 332 -1.01 20.27 -43.67
N PRO A 333 -1.54 19.03 -43.69
CA PRO A 333 -2.67 18.67 -42.85
C PRO A 333 -2.31 18.77 -41.37
N GLU A 334 -3.32 18.78 -40.49
CA GLU A 334 -3.08 18.81 -39.05
C GLU A 334 -2.18 17.63 -38.61
N ALA A 335 -1.08 17.98 -37.94
CA ALA A 335 -0.10 17.03 -37.47
C ALA A 335 -0.58 16.36 -36.19
N LYS A 336 -0.03 15.17 -35.88
CA LYS A 336 -0.24 14.56 -34.57
C LYS A 336 0.42 15.47 -33.54
N VAL A 337 -0.20 15.63 -32.37
CA VAL A 337 0.42 16.49 -31.35
C VAL A 337 1.76 15.93 -30.87
N LEU A 338 1.98 14.61 -30.99
CA LEU A 338 3.27 13.98 -30.72
C LEU A 338 4.39 14.38 -31.70
N ASP A 339 4.05 14.89 -32.88
CA ASP A 339 5.06 15.32 -33.87
C ASP A 339 5.71 16.67 -33.48
N HIS A 340 5.09 17.42 -32.55
CA HIS A 340 5.67 18.66 -32.02
C HIS A 340 6.78 18.35 -31.02
N GLN A 341 7.96 18.97 -31.19
CA GLN A 341 9.11 18.79 -30.31
C GLN A 341 8.78 19.11 -28.84
N THR A 342 7.95 20.11 -28.59
CA THR A 342 7.52 20.48 -27.22
C THR A 342 6.71 19.39 -26.54
N GLN A 343 5.90 18.63 -27.28
CA GLN A 343 5.17 17.49 -26.75
C GLN A 343 6.11 16.31 -26.45
N GLN A 344 7.07 16.05 -27.35
CA GLN A 344 8.08 15.02 -27.16
C GLN A 344 8.97 15.30 -25.93
N GLN A 345 9.41 16.54 -25.75
CA GLN A 345 10.21 16.97 -24.59
C GLN A 345 9.46 16.83 -23.26
N LYS A 346 8.12 16.91 -23.27
CA LYS A 346 7.31 16.67 -22.07
C LYS A 346 7.15 15.18 -21.76
N LEU A 347 7.01 14.33 -22.78
CA LEU A 347 6.61 12.93 -22.60
C LEU A 347 7.78 11.94 -22.60
N PHE A 348 8.75 12.09 -23.50
CA PHE A 348 9.83 11.12 -23.65
C PHE A 348 10.78 11.03 -22.44
N PRO A 349 11.13 12.15 -21.77
CA PRO A 349 11.86 12.06 -20.51
C PRO A 349 11.10 11.28 -19.44
N GLN A 350 9.78 11.48 -19.32
CA GLN A 350 8.96 10.76 -18.33
C GLN A 350 8.86 9.27 -18.66
N LEU A 351 8.79 8.91 -19.95
CA LEU A 351 8.88 7.51 -20.38
C LEU A 351 10.23 6.90 -20.00
N ALA A 352 11.34 7.60 -20.25
CA ALA A 352 12.67 7.15 -19.87
C ALA A 352 12.79 6.97 -18.35
N THR A 353 12.27 7.93 -17.56
CA THR A 353 12.19 7.84 -16.10
C THR A 353 11.38 6.63 -15.65
N ALA A 354 10.26 6.31 -16.32
CA ALA A 354 9.45 5.15 -15.98
C ALA A 354 10.21 3.82 -16.13
N TYR A 355 11.05 3.68 -17.16
CA TYR A 355 11.94 2.53 -17.31
C TYR A 355 13.08 2.53 -16.28
N ALA A 356 13.70 3.69 -16.03
CA ALA A 356 14.75 3.81 -15.04
C ALA A 356 14.27 3.42 -13.63
N PHE A 357 13.10 3.93 -13.22
CA PHE A 357 12.48 3.60 -11.94
C PHE A 357 12.11 2.13 -11.85
N HIS A 358 11.60 1.53 -12.94
CA HIS A 358 11.28 0.11 -12.95
C HIS A 358 12.50 -0.76 -12.62
N PHE A 359 13.64 -0.56 -13.29
CA PHE A 359 14.84 -1.34 -13.01
C PHE A 359 15.48 -0.99 -11.66
N LEU A 360 15.47 0.29 -11.27
CA LEU A 360 16.00 0.72 -9.97
C LEU A 360 15.24 0.09 -8.81
N THR A 361 13.90 0.08 -8.88
CA THR A 361 13.05 -0.44 -7.82
C THR A 361 13.13 -1.95 -7.68
N SER A 362 13.33 -2.70 -8.78
CA SER A 362 13.66 -4.14 -8.71
C SER A 362 14.95 -4.39 -7.93
N ASN A 363 16.02 -3.68 -8.26
CA ASN A 363 17.31 -3.83 -7.55
C ASN A 363 17.20 -3.41 -6.08
N LEU A 364 16.46 -2.34 -5.79
CA LEU A 364 16.26 -1.87 -4.42
C LEU A 364 15.48 -2.88 -3.58
N LEU A 365 14.48 -3.56 -4.15
CA LEU A 365 13.75 -4.64 -3.47
C LEU A 365 14.66 -5.81 -3.11
N GLU A 366 15.54 -6.22 -4.02
CA GLU A 366 16.51 -7.29 -3.76
C GLU A 366 17.48 -6.93 -2.63
N PHE A 367 18.05 -5.71 -2.66
CA PHE A 367 18.89 -5.20 -1.59
C PHE A 367 18.14 -5.08 -0.26
N PHE A 368 16.87 -4.66 -0.32
CA PHE A 368 16.03 -4.53 0.86
C PHE A 368 15.77 -5.90 1.51
N HIS A 369 15.42 -6.92 0.72
CA HIS A 369 15.17 -8.27 1.25
C HIS A 369 16.42 -8.87 1.92
N SER A 370 17.59 -8.77 1.28
CA SER A 370 18.83 -9.30 1.87
C SER A 370 19.20 -8.60 3.18
N SER A 371 19.03 -7.27 3.23
CA SER A 371 19.29 -6.48 4.43
C SER A 371 18.25 -6.73 5.53
N TYR A 372 16.99 -6.97 5.16
CA TYR A 372 15.93 -7.33 6.11
C TYR A 372 16.20 -8.69 6.76
N ASP A 373 16.60 -9.69 5.97
CA ASP A 373 16.95 -11.01 6.48
C ASP A 373 18.16 -10.95 7.44
N ALA A 374 19.15 -10.09 7.15
CA ALA A 374 20.27 -9.85 8.05
C ALA A 374 19.80 -9.27 9.41
N ILE A 375 18.89 -8.29 9.40
CA ILE A 375 18.33 -7.69 10.61
C ILE A 375 17.55 -8.71 11.44
N LEU A 376 16.76 -9.57 10.79
CA LEU A 376 16.06 -10.65 11.48
C LEU A 376 17.03 -11.63 12.16
N ASN A 377 18.21 -11.83 11.57
CA ASN A 377 19.31 -12.61 12.13
C ASN A 377 20.21 -11.80 13.10
N LYS A 378 19.75 -10.63 13.57
CA LYS A 378 20.42 -9.75 14.54
C LYS A 378 21.72 -9.11 14.01
N ASP A 379 21.90 -9.06 12.69
CA ASP A 379 22.94 -8.25 12.06
C ASP A 379 22.36 -6.89 11.64
N PHE A 380 22.85 -5.82 12.28
CA PHE A 380 22.39 -4.45 12.07
C PHE A 380 23.37 -3.60 11.26
N SER A 381 24.37 -4.22 10.62
CA SER A 381 25.42 -3.53 9.87
C SER A 381 24.88 -2.71 8.69
N LEU A 382 23.89 -3.24 7.98
CA LEU A 382 23.28 -2.61 6.79
C LEU A 382 22.15 -1.63 7.11
N LEU A 383 21.72 -1.52 8.37
CA LEU A 383 20.60 -0.65 8.76
C LEU A 383 20.82 0.83 8.39
N PRO A 384 22.02 1.44 8.56
CA PRO A 384 22.24 2.83 8.16
C PRO A 384 22.11 3.06 6.66
N GLU A 385 22.60 2.14 5.83
CA GLU A 385 22.53 2.22 4.37
C GLU A 385 21.10 1.97 3.86
N MET A 386 20.35 1.09 4.52
CA MET A 386 18.93 0.86 4.21
C MET A 386 18.05 2.07 4.58
N ALA A 387 18.40 2.79 5.65
CA ALA A 387 17.59 3.89 6.18
C ALA A 387 17.92 5.27 5.60
N GLY A 388 19.14 5.45 5.07
CA GLY A 388 19.60 6.67 4.38
C GLY A 388 19.16 6.67 2.93
#